data_AF-A0A182SKX3-F1
#
_entry.id   AF-A0A182SKX3-F1
#
_cell.length_a   1.000
_cell.length_b   1.000
_cell.length_c   1.000
_cell.angle_alpha   90.00
_cell.angle_beta   90.00
_cell.angle_gamma   90.00
#
_symmetry.space_group_name_H-M   'P 1'
#
loop_
_entity.id
_entity.type
_entity.pdbx_description
1 polymer ?
#
loop_
_entity_poly.entity_id
_entity_poly.type
_entity_poly.pdbx_seq_one_letter_code
_entity_poly.pdbx_strand_id
1 'polypeptide(L)'
;MSKLEVNLEEKIQVCPYRVSSQSSVVDDAEEFAVLEDPCSRLDSFVAEAEPETIFEWYRLQSFTFGATTFRVVEELLTSVEQNPSSANVELDLNRCGYTNLHVQIVLDGLLRTRPECLTRLDLCRNRLLNAPLARLLANVLEELQTIAQLSLSHNSINDECMGILSKALSNSGVHLFEATHCQVTDRGGSLLFSALAYSDCIEAVDVSWNHLHIASGQAIGRFLSTQKSLQELNLTGNQLYNEAQCICPLLLGTVGNETLQQLDLSWNGLRGEEFGRVLLKAIPQSSLKCLKLEHNLLTALELACIVRMMKKCEVLEQLWLGSNMFDDTVMVDLVRTFMRHPSLNVISLGSYQFIPQAVAKLCRLCKRKYPSKKIIYQGVIRANPARPVDVQEMLLERCRFLAQKPKKAKLKRDFGHLMLQLVAAEDKVLVREEFEQVVKRFRVKLDRSLLEALMDAFEVPKKLVDTGAMAVKYLTKHSTDPPIVKKAKKGKANK
;
A
#
# COMPACT_ATOMS: atom_id res chain seq x y z
N MET A 1 -33.64 36.95 -53.49
CA MET A 1 -33.79 36.12 -54.71
C MET A 1 -32.45 35.47 -55.01
N SER A 2 -32.45 34.20 -55.45
CA SER A 2 -31.23 33.47 -55.89
C SER A 2 -30.19 33.20 -54.77
N LYS A 3 -29.25 32.25 -54.87
CA LYS A 3 -28.84 31.35 -55.99
C LYS A 3 -28.01 30.17 -55.44
N LEU A 4 -28.10 28.99 -56.06
CA LEU A 4 -27.15 27.83 -56.10
C LEU A 4 -26.64 27.26 -54.74
N GLU A 5 -26.62 25.96 -54.43
CA GLU A 5 -26.27 24.72 -55.17
C GLU A 5 -24.78 24.32 -55.23
N VAL A 6 -24.49 23.23 -54.50
CA VAL A 6 -23.74 22.02 -54.92
C VAL A 6 -22.19 21.96 -54.79
N ASN A 7 -21.78 20.86 -54.13
CA ASN A 7 -20.50 20.13 -54.09
C ASN A 7 -19.20 20.78 -53.62
N LEU A 8 -18.57 20.09 -52.66
CA LEU A 8 -17.18 19.61 -52.78
C LEU A 8 -17.00 18.31 -51.96
N GLU A 9 -16.81 17.20 -52.66
CA GLU A 9 -15.98 16.07 -52.19
C GLU A 9 -14.51 16.58 -52.10
N GLU A 10 -13.54 16.06 -51.35
CA GLU A 10 -13.37 14.86 -50.52
C GLU A 10 -12.21 15.18 -49.51
N LYS A 11 -11.59 14.36 -48.63
CA LYS A 11 -11.57 12.92 -48.29
C LYS A 11 -11.01 12.78 -46.86
N ILE A 12 -11.52 11.86 -46.03
CA ILE A 12 -10.83 11.41 -44.80
C ILE A 12 -10.81 9.88 -44.74
N GLN A 13 -9.62 9.32 -44.58
CA GLN A 13 -9.35 7.88 -44.63
C GLN A 13 -9.46 7.26 -43.23
N VAL A 14 -10.48 6.43 -43.00
CA VAL A 14 -10.76 5.80 -41.69
C VAL A 14 -10.19 4.37 -41.64
N CYS A 15 -9.71 3.94 -40.47
CA CYS A 15 -9.04 2.64 -40.29
C CYS A 15 -10.00 1.43 -40.39
N PRO A 16 -9.56 0.30 -40.98
CA PRO A 16 -10.47 -0.77 -41.45
C PRO A 16 -10.99 -1.76 -40.39
N TYR A 17 -10.73 -1.56 -39.08
CA TYR A 17 -11.10 -2.52 -38.03
C TYR A 17 -11.90 -1.90 -36.88
N ARG A 18 -13.14 -1.53 -37.18
CA ARG A 18 -14.23 -1.46 -36.20
C ARG A 18 -15.42 -2.27 -36.72
N VAL A 19 -15.49 -3.54 -36.35
CA VAL A 19 -16.68 -4.36 -36.59
C VAL A 19 -17.76 -3.89 -35.61
N SER A 20 -18.80 -3.26 -36.13
CA SER A 20 -20.05 -3.04 -35.39
C SER A 20 -20.74 -4.39 -35.17
N SER A 21 -20.94 -4.78 -33.91
CA SER A 21 -21.66 -6.00 -33.55
C SER A 21 -23.16 -5.87 -33.85
N GLN A 22 -23.55 -6.14 -35.10
CA GLN A 22 -24.91 -6.56 -35.40
C GLN A 22 -25.04 -8.02 -34.95
N SER A 23 -25.68 -8.23 -33.79
CA SER A 23 -26.12 -9.57 -33.38
C SER A 23 -27.20 -10.04 -34.35
N SER A 24 -27.00 -11.21 -34.96
CA SER A 24 -28.06 -11.91 -35.67
C SER A 24 -29.20 -12.21 -34.71
N VAL A 25 -30.41 -11.77 -35.05
CA VAL A 25 -31.63 -12.31 -34.42
C VAL A 25 -31.71 -13.79 -34.79
N VAL A 26 -31.77 -14.63 -33.78
CA VAL A 26 -32.14 -16.04 -33.90
C VAL A 26 -33.45 -16.18 -33.14
N ASP A 27 -34.52 -16.57 -33.83
CA ASP A 27 -35.82 -16.85 -33.22
C ASP A 27 -35.79 -18.22 -32.53
N ASP A 28 -35.00 -18.34 -31.47
CA ASP A 28 -35.05 -19.47 -30.55
C ASP A 28 -36.18 -19.21 -29.52
N ALA A 29 -37.41 -19.50 -29.95
CA ALA A 29 -38.63 -19.34 -29.15
C ALA A 29 -38.79 -20.44 -28.08
N GLU A 30 -37.79 -20.61 -27.23
CA GLU A 30 -38.02 -21.20 -25.90
C GLU A 30 -38.57 -20.10 -24.98
N GLU A 31 -39.83 -20.23 -24.57
CA GLU A 31 -40.37 -19.40 -23.50
C GLU A 31 -39.57 -19.69 -22.22
N PHE A 32 -38.73 -18.72 -21.82
CA PHE A 32 -38.13 -18.73 -20.48
C PHE A 32 -39.25 -18.73 -19.45
N ALA A 33 -39.56 -19.92 -18.92
CA ALA A 33 -40.50 -20.09 -17.83
C ALA A 33 -40.13 -19.10 -16.73
N VAL A 34 -41.10 -18.25 -16.36
CA VAL A 34 -40.88 -17.20 -15.36
C VAL A 34 -40.34 -17.87 -14.11
N LEU A 35 -39.12 -17.48 -13.71
CA LEU A 35 -38.52 -17.94 -12.45
C LEU A 35 -39.52 -17.66 -11.34
N GLU A 36 -40.08 -18.73 -10.75
CA GLU A 36 -40.98 -18.61 -9.61
C GLU A 36 -40.30 -17.76 -8.55
N ASP A 37 -41.01 -16.75 -8.03
CA ASP A 37 -40.58 -16.07 -6.81
C ASP A 37 -40.39 -17.14 -5.73
N PRO A 38 -39.20 -17.30 -5.12
CA PRO A 38 -38.99 -18.30 -4.07
C PRO A 38 -39.99 -18.17 -2.90
N CYS A 39 -40.62 -17.01 -2.73
CA CYS A 39 -41.68 -16.78 -1.75
C CYS A 39 -43.02 -17.46 -2.12
N SER A 40 -43.33 -17.70 -3.39
CA SER A 40 -44.62 -18.31 -3.81
C SER A 40 -44.78 -19.76 -3.34
N ARG A 41 -43.65 -20.44 -3.05
CA ARG A 41 -43.63 -21.80 -2.51
C ARG A 41 -43.98 -21.89 -1.03
N LEU A 42 -44.08 -20.75 -0.32
CA LEU A 42 -44.55 -20.70 1.07
C LEU A 42 -46.05 -21.02 1.18
N ASP A 43 -46.84 -20.61 0.19
CA ASP A 43 -48.31 -20.82 0.18
C ASP A 43 -48.74 -22.20 -0.34
N SER A 44 -47.84 -22.94 -0.99
CA SER A 44 -48.13 -24.25 -1.61
C SER A 44 -47.60 -25.46 -0.85
N PHE A 45 -46.71 -25.27 0.14
CA PHE A 45 -46.12 -26.37 0.92
C PHE A 45 -46.88 -26.64 2.23
N VAL A 46 -47.96 -27.41 2.15
CA VAL A 46 -48.52 -28.09 3.33
C VAL A 46 -47.57 -29.24 3.68
N ALA A 47 -46.89 -29.16 4.83
CA ALA A 47 -45.97 -30.20 5.26
C ALA A 47 -46.72 -31.47 5.69
N GLU A 48 -46.54 -32.57 4.96
CA GLU A 48 -47.18 -33.86 5.29
C GLU A 48 -46.50 -34.61 6.45
N ALA A 49 -45.30 -34.17 6.88
CA ALA A 49 -44.62 -34.62 8.09
C ALA A 49 -43.69 -33.51 8.65
N GLU A 50 -43.51 -33.47 9.97
CA GLU A 50 -42.36 -32.80 10.58
C GLU A 50 -41.13 -33.72 10.46
N PRO A 51 -39.93 -33.22 10.11
CA PRO A 51 -38.73 -34.05 9.98
C PRO A 51 -38.25 -34.59 11.33
N GLU A 52 -37.81 -35.84 11.38
CA GLU A 52 -37.42 -36.52 12.64
C GLU A 52 -36.05 -36.03 13.17
N THR A 53 -35.18 -35.51 12.29
CA THR A 53 -33.85 -34.98 12.64
C THR A 53 -33.64 -33.53 12.15
N ILE A 54 -32.73 -32.79 12.78
CA ILE A 54 -32.33 -31.46 12.31
C ILE A 54 -31.46 -31.58 11.05
N PHE A 55 -30.73 -32.69 10.88
CA PHE A 55 -30.08 -33.06 9.62
C PHE A 55 -31.07 -33.15 8.45
N GLU A 56 -32.20 -33.85 8.63
CA GLU A 56 -33.27 -33.92 7.61
C GLU A 56 -33.96 -32.58 7.43
N TRP A 57 -34.24 -31.84 8.51
CA TRP A 57 -34.77 -30.47 8.42
C TRP A 57 -33.86 -29.58 7.57
N TYR A 58 -32.55 -29.62 7.79
CA TYR A 58 -31.56 -28.81 7.06
C TYR A 58 -31.52 -29.17 5.56
N ARG A 59 -31.57 -30.46 5.23
CA ARG A 59 -31.69 -30.93 3.84
C ARG A 59 -33.03 -30.54 3.19
N LEU A 60 -34.13 -30.69 3.91
CA LEU A 60 -35.47 -30.37 3.43
C LEU A 60 -35.62 -28.86 3.16
N GLN A 61 -35.22 -28.00 4.10
CA GLN A 61 -35.24 -26.54 3.88
C GLN A 61 -34.35 -26.13 2.71
N SER A 62 -33.14 -26.69 2.63
CA SER A 62 -32.24 -26.41 1.50
C SER A 62 -32.89 -26.79 0.17
N PHE A 63 -33.50 -27.97 0.08
CA PHE A 63 -34.23 -28.42 -1.11
C PHE A 63 -35.42 -27.52 -1.46
N THR A 64 -36.30 -27.21 -0.49
CA THR A 64 -37.48 -26.34 -0.68
C THR A 64 -37.11 -24.97 -1.25
N PHE A 65 -36.02 -24.38 -0.75
CA PHE A 65 -35.51 -23.08 -1.19
C PHE A 65 -34.54 -23.15 -2.40
N GLY A 66 -34.30 -24.33 -2.99
CA GLY A 66 -33.39 -24.51 -4.11
C GLY A 66 -31.91 -24.25 -3.78
N ALA A 67 -31.55 -24.30 -2.50
CA ALA A 67 -30.19 -24.16 -1.99
C ALA A 67 -29.47 -25.51 -1.92
N THR A 68 -28.16 -25.53 -2.17
CA THR A 68 -27.34 -26.74 -1.97
C THR A 68 -26.83 -26.80 -0.53
N THR A 69 -26.85 -27.98 0.08
CA THR A 69 -26.32 -28.18 1.43
C THR A 69 -24.80 -28.09 1.49
N PHE A 70 -24.29 -27.61 2.63
CA PHE A 70 -22.86 -27.66 2.95
C PHE A 70 -22.52 -28.97 3.63
N ARG A 71 -21.60 -29.76 3.05
CA ARG A 71 -21.14 -31.02 3.66
C ARG A 71 -20.60 -30.84 5.09
N VAL A 72 -19.88 -29.74 5.37
CA VAL A 72 -19.33 -29.44 6.71
C VAL A 72 -20.45 -29.18 7.73
N VAL A 73 -21.57 -28.60 7.30
CA VAL A 73 -22.75 -28.39 8.15
C VAL A 73 -23.51 -29.70 8.34
N GLU A 74 -23.66 -30.51 7.30
CA GLU A 74 -24.22 -31.87 7.41
C GLU A 74 -23.44 -32.71 8.42
N GLU A 75 -22.10 -32.74 8.31
CA GLU A 75 -21.22 -33.48 9.23
C GLU A 75 -21.28 -32.93 10.67
N LEU A 76 -21.37 -31.60 10.86
CA LEU A 76 -21.58 -30.98 12.17
C LEU A 76 -22.94 -31.36 12.79
N LEU A 77 -24.05 -31.20 12.06
CA LEU A 77 -25.40 -31.50 12.56
C LEU A 77 -25.51 -32.98 12.95
N THR A 78 -25.07 -33.90 12.09
CA THR A 78 -25.05 -35.34 12.40
C THR A 78 -24.13 -35.67 13.58
N SER A 79 -22.98 -34.99 13.73
CA SER A 79 -22.11 -35.21 14.90
C SER A 79 -22.79 -34.78 16.20
N VAL A 80 -23.53 -33.66 16.20
CA VAL A 80 -24.21 -33.12 17.39
C VAL A 80 -25.38 -34.01 17.79
N GLU A 81 -26.14 -34.53 16.81
CA GLU A 81 -27.23 -35.49 17.03
C GLU A 81 -26.72 -36.84 17.58
N GLN A 82 -25.56 -37.33 17.11
CA GLN A 82 -25.04 -38.65 17.49
C GLN A 82 -24.20 -38.64 18.77
N ASN A 83 -23.38 -37.60 19.01
CA ASN A 83 -22.52 -37.47 20.18
C ASN A 83 -22.25 -35.98 20.50
N PRO A 84 -23.06 -35.31 21.35
CA PRO A 84 -22.89 -33.89 21.66
C PRO A 84 -21.57 -33.56 22.40
N SER A 85 -20.91 -34.56 23.00
CA SER A 85 -19.64 -34.41 23.73
C SER A 85 -18.39 -34.48 22.84
N SER A 86 -18.50 -34.12 21.56
CA SER A 86 -17.37 -34.09 20.62
C SER A 86 -16.44 -32.89 20.85
N ALA A 87 -15.18 -33.03 20.42
CA ALA A 87 -14.16 -31.99 20.58
C ALA A 87 -14.48 -30.72 19.76
N ASN A 88 -13.91 -29.58 20.16
CA ASN A 88 -14.05 -28.27 19.52
C ASN A 88 -14.08 -28.35 17.97
N VAL A 89 -15.16 -27.87 17.38
CA VAL A 89 -15.40 -27.83 15.94
C VAL A 89 -15.23 -26.41 15.41
N GLU A 90 -14.57 -26.30 14.25
CA GLU A 90 -14.48 -25.07 13.46
C GLU A 90 -15.38 -25.20 12.23
N LEU A 91 -16.34 -24.30 12.06
CA LEU A 91 -17.20 -24.23 10.88
C LEU A 91 -16.63 -23.24 9.86
N ASP A 92 -15.88 -23.76 8.88
CA ASP A 92 -15.33 -23.00 7.77
C ASP A 92 -16.31 -22.97 6.58
N LEU A 93 -16.80 -21.76 6.24
CA LEU A 93 -17.62 -21.46 5.08
C LEU A 93 -16.96 -20.39 4.17
N ASN A 94 -15.62 -20.30 4.18
CA ASN A 94 -14.83 -19.30 3.47
C ASN A 94 -14.88 -19.49 1.94
N ARG A 95 -15.18 -18.42 1.19
CA ARG A 95 -15.26 -18.39 -0.29
C ARG A 95 -16.27 -19.36 -0.92
N CYS A 96 -17.21 -19.93 -0.17
CA CYS A 96 -18.14 -20.92 -0.70
C CYS A 96 -19.05 -20.38 -1.82
N GLY A 97 -19.25 -19.05 -1.90
CA GLY A 97 -19.82 -18.39 -3.09
C GLY A 97 -21.34 -18.48 -3.23
N TYR A 98 -22.01 -18.94 -2.19
CA TYR A 98 -23.46 -19.09 -2.12
C TYR A 98 -24.20 -17.77 -1.77
N THR A 99 -25.53 -17.80 -1.79
CA THR A 99 -26.39 -16.64 -1.48
C THR A 99 -26.61 -16.46 0.01
N ASN A 100 -27.12 -15.28 0.44
CA ASN A 100 -27.50 -15.02 1.85
C ASN A 100 -28.38 -16.15 2.42
N LEU A 101 -29.32 -16.66 1.61
CA LEU A 101 -30.27 -17.70 1.98
C LEU A 101 -29.59 -19.01 2.41
N HIS A 102 -28.49 -19.40 1.76
CA HIS A 102 -27.74 -20.60 2.15
C HIS A 102 -27.16 -20.45 3.56
N VAL A 103 -26.58 -19.28 3.88
CA VAL A 103 -26.04 -19.01 5.23
C VAL A 103 -27.18 -18.83 6.24
N GLN A 104 -28.33 -18.25 5.86
CA GLN A 104 -29.50 -18.16 6.74
C GLN A 104 -29.99 -19.56 7.17
N ILE A 105 -30.17 -20.50 6.25
CA ILE A 105 -30.60 -21.88 6.56
C ILE A 105 -29.58 -22.59 7.47
N VAL A 106 -28.28 -22.32 7.31
CA VAL A 106 -27.24 -22.83 8.23
C VAL A 106 -27.37 -22.22 9.63
N LEU A 107 -27.47 -20.89 9.75
CA LEU A 107 -27.57 -20.24 11.07
C LEU A 107 -28.86 -20.60 11.81
N ASP A 108 -29.99 -20.77 11.11
CA ASP A 108 -31.22 -21.33 11.70
C ASP A 108 -31.00 -22.77 12.18
N GLY A 109 -30.24 -23.58 11.44
CA GLY A 109 -29.82 -24.92 11.86
C GLY A 109 -28.96 -24.93 13.13
N LEU A 110 -28.04 -23.96 13.26
CA LEU A 110 -27.22 -23.76 14.46
C LEU A 110 -28.07 -23.32 15.67
N LEU A 111 -29.05 -22.41 15.48
CA LEU A 111 -29.98 -22.03 16.56
C LEU A 111 -30.89 -23.18 17.00
N ARG A 112 -31.22 -24.10 16.09
CA ARG A 112 -32.04 -25.30 16.40
C ARG A 112 -31.25 -26.39 17.12
N THR A 113 -29.99 -26.63 16.74
CA THR A 113 -29.14 -27.65 17.37
C THR A 113 -28.40 -27.19 18.62
N ARG A 114 -28.12 -25.88 18.75
CA ARG A 114 -27.27 -25.28 19.80
C ARG A 114 -25.99 -26.10 20.10
N PRO A 115 -25.08 -26.25 19.12
CA PRO A 115 -23.93 -27.14 19.24
C PRO A 115 -22.89 -26.60 20.23
N GLU A 116 -22.84 -27.17 21.44
CA GLU A 116 -21.88 -26.82 22.50
C GLU A 116 -20.41 -27.03 22.08
N CYS A 117 -20.15 -27.85 21.06
CA CYS A 117 -18.82 -28.08 20.50
C CYS A 117 -18.36 -27.01 19.48
N LEU A 118 -19.24 -26.12 19.00
CA LEU A 118 -18.88 -25.13 17.98
C LEU A 118 -18.10 -23.96 18.59
N THR A 119 -16.82 -23.81 18.22
CA THR A 119 -15.93 -22.76 18.78
C THR A 119 -15.45 -21.71 17.79
N ARG A 120 -15.56 -21.97 16.47
CA ARG A 120 -15.19 -21.01 15.43
C ARG A 120 -16.22 -20.99 14.30
N LEU A 121 -16.56 -19.79 13.83
CA LEU A 121 -17.42 -19.55 12.68
C LEU A 121 -16.69 -18.64 11.68
N ASP A 122 -16.32 -19.18 10.51
CA ASP A 122 -15.66 -18.42 9.43
C ASP A 122 -16.62 -18.26 8.25
N LEU A 123 -17.06 -17.02 8.00
CA LEU A 123 -17.97 -16.64 6.92
C LEU A 123 -17.25 -15.82 5.82
N CYS A 124 -15.91 -15.86 5.76
CA CYS A 124 -15.09 -15.02 4.89
C CYS A 124 -15.47 -15.06 3.40
N ARG A 125 -15.29 -13.92 2.72
CA ARG A 125 -15.31 -13.79 1.24
C ARG A 125 -16.59 -14.24 0.53
N ASN A 126 -17.70 -14.45 1.22
CA ASN A 126 -18.98 -14.81 0.57
C ASN A 126 -19.69 -13.60 -0.08
N ARG A 127 -19.29 -12.36 0.25
CA ARG A 127 -19.96 -11.10 -0.09
C ARG A 127 -21.36 -10.96 0.52
N LEU A 128 -21.57 -11.58 1.68
CA LEU A 128 -22.86 -11.68 2.35
C LEU A 128 -22.87 -10.87 3.64
N LEU A 129 -23.79 -9.89 3.72
CA LEU A 129 -24.41 -9.42 4.97
C LEU A 129 -25.54 -8.43 4.61
N ASN A 130 -26.77 -8.80 4.96
CA ASN A 130 -27.94 -7.92 4.94
C ASN A 130 -28.54 -7.85 6.36
N ALA A 131 -29.44 -6.90 6.62
CA ALA A 131 -29.97 -6.71 7.98
C ALA A 131 -30.68 -7.96 8.57
N PRO A 132 -31.43 -8.77 7.80
CA PRO A 132 -31.93 -10.07 8.28
C PRO A 132 -30.82 -11.05 8.68
N LEU A 133 -29.82 -11.28 7.83
CA LEU A 133 -28.70 -12.18 8.12
C LEU A 133 -27.84 -11.67 9.29
N ALA A 134 -27.68 -10.34 9.42
CA ALA A 134 -27.00 -9.73 10.56
C ALA A 134 -27.74 -9.97 11.89
N ARG A 135 -29.08 -9.92 11.89
CA ARG A 135 -29.91 -10.23 13.07
C ARG A 135 -29.87 -11.71 13.41
N LEU A 136 -29.90 -12.59 12.42
CA LEU A 136 -29.80 -14.02 12.64
C LEU A 136 -28.43 -14.42 13.19
N LEU A 137 -27.34 -13.85 12.65
CA LEU A 137 -26.00 -14.03 13.20
C LEU A 137 -25.84 -13.40 14.61
N ALA A 138 -26.46 -12.24 14.86
CA ALA A 138 -26.50 -11.65 16.20
C ALA A 138 -27.16 -12.60 17.22
N ASN A 139 -28.30 -13.20 16.89
CA ASN A 139 -28.95 -14.20 17.73
C ASN A 139 -28.04 -15.42 17.97
N VAL A 140 -27.34 -15.91 16.93
CA VAL A 140 -26.37 -17.02 17.06
C VAL A 140 -25.23 -16.67 18.03
N LEU A 141 -24.75 -15.43 18.05
CA LEU A 141 -23.66 -14.99 18.94
C LEU A 141 -24.13 -14.69 20.38
N GLU A 142 -25.38 -14.24 20.56
CA GLU A 142 -25.99 -14.04 21.90
C GLU A 142 -26.39 -15.40 22.53
N GLU A 143 -26.77 -16.41 21.74
CA GLU A 143 -27.14 -17.75 22.21
C GLU A 143 -25.95 -18.72 22.34
N LEU A 144 -25.07 -18.80 21.33
CA LEU A 144 -23.96 -19.77 21.28
C LEU A 144 -22.68 -19.15 21.85
N GLN A 145 -22.68 -18.99 23.17
CA GLN A 145 -21.56 -18.44 23.95
C GLN A 145 -20.25 -19.27 23.85
N THR A 146 -20.27 -20.42 23.18
CA THR A 146 -19.11 -21.26 22.87
C THR A 146 -18.29 -20.75 21.68
N ILE A 147 -18.86 -19.89 20.82
CA ILE A 147 -18.18 -19.34 19.64
C ILE A 147 -17.12 -18.32 20.07
N ALA A 148 -15.92 -18.81 20.32
CA ALA A 148 -14.75 -18.02 20.70
C ALA A 148 -14.14 -17.22 19.53
N GLN A 149 -14.39 -17.63 18.28
CA GLN A 149 -13.78 -16.99 17.10
C GLN A 149 -14.81 -16.75 15.99
N LEU A 150 -14.88 -15.50 15.50
CA LEU A 150 -15.76 -15.10 14.39
C LEU A 150 -14.96 -14.35 13.31
N SER A 151 -14.96 -14.87 12.09
CA SER A 151 -14.39 -14.18 10.92
C SER A 151 -15.46 -13.82 9.89
N LEU A 152 -15.60 -12.52 9.63
CA LEU A 152 -16.48 -11.95 8.60
C LEU A 152 -15.69 -11.33 7.45
N SER A 153 -14.37 -11.54 7.38
CA SER A 153 -13.46 -10.78 6.53
C SER A 153 -13.80 -10.86 5.03
N HIS A 154 -13.63 -9.73 4.33
CA HIS A 154 -14.00 -9.50 2.93
C HIS A 154 -15.50 -9.69 2.59
N ASN A 155 -16.41 -9.45 3.53
CA ASN A 155 -17.84 -9.25 3.24
C ASN A 155 -18.18 -7.76 3.33
N SER A 156 -19.07 -7.24 2.48
CA SER A 156 -19.52 -5.84 2.59
C SER A 156 -20.49 -5.69 3.77
N ILE A 157 -20.05 -5.05 4.87
CA ILE A 157 -20.87 -4.84 6.07
C ILE A 157 -21.29 -3.36 6.14
N ASN A 158 -22.58 -3.09 5.97
CA ASN A 158 -23.13 -1.74 6.10
C ASN A 158 -23.31 -1.33 7.58
N ASP A 159 -23.52 -0.03 7.84
CA ASP A 159 -23.62 0.51 9.21
C ASP A 159 -24.77 -0.08 10.04
N GLU A 160 -25.88 -0.50 9.41
CA GLU A 160 -26.99 -1.16 10.13
C GLU A 160 -26.57 -2.56 10.58
N CYS A 161 -26.02 -3.36 9.67
CA CYS A 161 -25.51 -4.69 9.95
C CYS A 161 -24.40 -4.64 11.01
N MET A 162 -23.48 -3.67 10.90
CA MET A 162 -22.45 -3.46 11.90
C MET A 162 -23.05 -3.07 13.25
N GLY A 163 -24.03 -2.15 13.30
CA GLY A 163 -24.69 -1.77 14.55
C GLY A 163 -25.41 -2.92 15.25
N ILE A 164 -26.03 -3.83 14.47
CA ILE A 164 -26.65 -5.06 14.97
C ILE A 164 -25.59 -6.01 15.55
N LEU A 165 -24.57 -6.34 14.77
CA LEU A 165 -23.50 -7.26 15.16
C LEU A 165 -22.68 -6.74 16.35
N SER A 166 -22.42 -5.42 16.42
CA SER A 166 -21.69 -4.77 17.51
C SER A 166 -22.36 -5.02 18.87
N LYS A 167 -23.69 -4.97 18.92
CA LYS A 167 -24.46 -5.23 20.15
C LYS A 167 -24.35 -6.70 20.56
N ALA A 168 -24.50 -7.64 19.61
CA ALA A 168 -24.35 -9.06 19.90
C ALA A 168 -22.94 -9.39 20.39
N LEU A 169 -21.91 -8.87 19.72
CA LEU A 169 -20.51 -9.05 20.11
C LEU A 169 -20.23 -8.59 21.54
N SER A 170 -20.85 -7.49 21.99
CA SER A 170 -20.73 -7.02 23.39
C SER A 170 -21.31 -7.96 24.44
N ASN A 171 -22.15 -8.92 24.06
CA ASN A 171 -22.80 -9.90 24.95
C ASN A 171 -22.50 -11.35 24.53
N SER A 172 -21.37 -11.59 23.85
CA SER A 172 -20.98 -12.89 23.29
C SER A 172 -19.64 -13.40 23.84
N GLY A 173 -19.45 -14.71 23.78
CA GLY A 173 -18.18 -15.39 24.09
C GLY A 173 -17.06 -15.19 23.06
N VAL A 174 -17.17 -14.24 22.12
CA VAL A 174 -16.16 -14.03 21.07
C VAL A 174 -14.88 -13.41 21.65
N HIS A 175 -13.80 -14.20 21.66
CA HIS A 175 -12.45 -13.77 22.02
C HIS A 175 -11.69 -13.17 20.82
N LEU A 176 -11.93 -13.67 19.59
CA LEU A 176 -11.31 -13.19 18.34
C LEU A 176 -12.38 -12.75 17.35
N PHE A 177 -12.36 -11.47 16.96
CA PHE A 177 -13.22 -10.92 15.91
C PHE A 177 -12.42 -10.37 14.72
N GLU A 178 -12.67 -10.89 13.52
CA GLU A 178 -12.05 -10.44 12.28
C GLU A 178 -13.08 -9.87 11.29
N ALA A 179 -12.89 -8.61 10.88
CA ALA A 179 -13.64 -7.94 9.83
C ALA A 179 -12.69 -7.18 8.88
N THR A 180 -11.63 -7.84 8.44
CA THR A 180 -10.66 -7.29 7.48
C THR A 180 -11.33 -7.02 6.13
N HIS A 181 -11.04 -5.89 5.48
CA HIS A 181 -11.56 -5.54 4.14
C HIS A 181 -13.11 -5.52 4.03
N CYS A 182 -13.82 -5.23 5.13
CA CYS A 182 -15.28 -5.31 5.18
C CYS A 182 -16.04 -4.03 4.77
N GLN A 183 -15.34 -3.01 4.26
CA GLN A 183 -15.89 -1.69 3.88
C GLN A 183 -16.55 -0.92 5.03
N VAL A 184 -16.20 -1.26 6.29
CA VAL A 184 -16.78 -0.66 7.50
C VAL A 184 -16.49 0.83 7.52
N THR A 185 -17.54 1.66 7.55
CA THR A 185 -17.41 3.12 7.60
C THR A 185 -17.00 3.59 8.99
N ASP A 186 -16.59 4.86 9.13
CA ASP A 186 -16.32 5.45 10.43
C ASP A 186 -17.52 5.45 11.39
N ARG A 187 -18.76 5.41 10.87
CA ARG A 187 -19.95 5.25 11.70
C ARG A 187 -20.08 3.80 12.20
N GLY A 188 -19.93 2.82 11.31
CA GLY A 188 -19.91 1.40 11.68
C GLY A 188 -18.80 1.09 12.69
N GLY A 189 -17.60 1.62 12.49
CA GLY A 189 -16.47 1.46 13.41
C GLY A 189 -16.68 2.14 14.76
N SER A 190 -17.23 3.36 14.77
CA SER A 190 -17.61 4.06 15.99
C SER A 190 -18.66 3.29 16.80
N LEU A 191 -19.65 2.68 16.14
CA LEU A 191 -20.63 1.78 16.79
C LEU A 191 -19.95 0.53 17.37
N LEU A 192 -19.09 -0.13 16.58
CA LEU A 192 -18.36 -1.33 16.99
C LEU A 192 -17.54 -1.11 18.26
N PHE A 193 -16.62 -0.14 18.26
CA PHE A 193 -15.78 0.12 19.43
C PHE A 193 -16.55 0.71 20.62
N SER A 194 -17.68 1.39 20.38
CA SER A 194 -18.56 1.83 21.47
C SER A 194 -19.32 0.68 22.14
N ALA A 195 -19.61 -0.41 21.43
CA ALA A 195 -20.25 -1.60 22.00
C ALA A 195 -19.22 -2.56 22.61
N LEU A 196 -18.11 -2.84 21.91
CA LEU A 196 -17.02 -3.67 22.41
C LEU A 196 -16.35 -3.11 23.68
N ALA A 197 -16.57 -1.82 24.02
CA ALA A 197 -16.18 -1.24 25.31
C ALA A 197 -16.84 -1.90 26.54
N TYR A 198 -17.88 -2.72 26.33
CA TYR A 198 -18.60 -3.49 27.36
C TYR A 198 -18.46 -5.01 27.21
N SER A 199 -17.70 -5.52 26.24
CA SER A 199 -17.43 -6.96 26.12
C SER A 199 -16.39 -7.40 27.15
N ASP A 200 -16.68 -8.38 28.00
CA ASP A 200 -15.68 -8.92 28.93
C ASP A 200 -14.71 -9.91 28.25
N CYS A 201 -15.09 -10.53 27.12
CA CYS A 201 -14.36 -11.64 26.50
C CYS A 201 -13.36 -11.25 25.39
N ILE A 202 -13.47 -10.07 24.80
CA ILE A 202 -12.76 -9.74 23.54
C ILE A 202 -11.25 -9.56 23.72
N GLU A 203 -10.46 -10.53 23.24
CA GLU A 203 -8.99 -10.56 23.34
C GLU A 203 -8.29 -10.04 22.08
N ALA A 204 -8.87 -10.24 20.90
CA ALA A 204 -8.27 -9.87 19.62
C ALA A 204 -9.29 -9.29 18.63
N VAL A 205 -8.95 -8.15 18.01
CA VAL A 205 -9.80 -7.48 17.01
C VAL A 205 -8.97 -7.10 15.78
N ASP A 206 -9.36 -7.62 14.60
CA ASP A 206 -8.84 -7.17 13.30
C ASP A 206 -9.92 -6.45 12.49
N VAL A 207 -9.75 -5.15 12.29
CA VAL A 207 -10.58 -4.32 11.42
C VAL A 207 -9.74 -3.60 10.37
N SER A 208 -8.68 -4.27 9.89
CA SER A 208 -7.80 -3.73 8.88
C SER A 208 -8.47 -3.52 7.51
N TRP A 209 -7.95 -2.56 6.74
CA TRP A 209 -8.39 -2.20 5.39
C TRP A 209 -9.87 -1.81 5.27
N ASN A 210 -10.37 -1.07 6.26
CA ASN A 210 -11.70 -0.47 6.31
C ASN A 210 -11.63 1.06 6.09
N HIS A 211 -12.67 1.79 6.48
CA HIS A 211 -12.79 3.24 6.28
C HIS A 211 -12.97 3.96 7.62
N LEU A 212 -12.21 3.52 8.64
CA LEU A 212 -12.18 4.11 9.98
C LEU A 212 -11.43 5.45 9.97
N HIS A 213 -12.04 6.50 10.50
CA HIS A 213 -11.43 7.82 10.65
C HIS A 213 -11.70 8.42 12.06
N ILE A 214 -12.19 9.66 12.13
CA ILE A 214 -12.25 10.48 13.35
C ILE A 214 -13.09 9.86 14.47
N ALA A 215 -14.35 9.49 14.23
CA ALA A 215 -15.23 8.99 15.28
C ALA A 215 -14.81 7.59 15.76
N SER A 216 -14.33 6.74 14.85
CA SER A 216 -13.71 5.46 15.20
C SER A 216 -12.48 5.66 16.07
N GLY A 217 -11.56 6.58 15.71
CA GLY A 217 -10.39 6.87 16.54
C GLY A 217 -10.74 7.32 17.97
N GLN A 218 -11.81 8.10 18.13
CA GLN A 218 -12.32 8.50 19.44
C GLN A 218 -13.01 7.34 20.19
N ALA A 219 -13.76 6.49 19.48
CA ALA A 219 -14.37 5.29 20.06
C ALA A 219 -13.30 4.28 20.51
N ILE A 220 -12.29 4.01 19.68
CA ILE A 220 -11.12 3.17 19.99
C ILE A 220 -10.36 3.76 21.19
N GLY A 221 -10.12 5.07 21.25
CA GLY A 221 -9.48 5.70 22.41
C GLY A 221 -10.22 5.49 23.72
N ARG A 222 -11.57 5.51 23.71
CA ARG A 222 -12.40 5.19 24.88
C ARG A 222 -12.35 3.70 25.20
N PHE A 223 -12.58 2.84 24.20
CA PHE A 223 -12.51 1.38 24.27
C PHE A 223 -11.20 0.90 24.91
N LEU A 224 -10.05 1.39 24.44
CA LEU A 224 -8.74 1.04 25.01
C LEU A 224 -8.56 1.53 26.46
N SER A 225 -9.17 2.66 26.82
CA SER A 225 -9.12 3.18 28.20
C SER A 225 -10.04 2.44 29.19
N THR A 226 -11.01 1.65 28.71
CA THR A 226 -11.93 0.86 29.56
C THR A 226 -11.67 -0.64 29.51
N GLN A 227 -11.05 -1.15 28.45
CA GLN A 227 -10.88 -2.59 28.21
C GLN A 227 -9.85 -3.28 29.12
N LYS A 228 -10.12 -4.56 29.39
CA LYS A 228 -9.41 -5.41 30.35
C LYS A 228 -9.15 -6.85 29.88
N SER A 229 -9.68 -7.25 28.73
CA SER A 229 -9.37 -8.55 28.09
C SER A 229 -8.56 -8.38 26.81
N LEU A 230 -8.73 -7.27 26.09
CA LEU A 230 -8.06 -7.02 24.82
C LEU A 230 -6.53 -7.09 24.92
N GLN A 231 -5.94 -8.00 24.14
CA GLN A 231 -4.51 -8.22 23.97
C GLN A 231 -3.99 -7.75 22.62
N GLU A 232 -4.78 -7.86 21.54
CA GLU A 232 -4.34 -7.56 20.17
C GLU A 232 -5.35 -6.70 19.39
N LEU A 233 -4.85 -5.64 18.74
CA LEU A 233 -5.67 -4.75 17.92
C LEU A 233 -4.97 -4.41 16.59
N ASN A 234 -5.56 -4.87 15.47
CA ASN A 234 -5.09 -4.55 14.12
C ASN A 234 -6.00 -3.50 13.45
N LEU A 235 -5.41 -2.33 13.17
CA LEU A 235 -6.05 -1.21 12.50
C LEU A 235 -5.38 -0.88 11.14
N THR A 236 -4.57 -1.79 10.60
CA THR A 236 -3.78 -1.57 9.38
C THR A 236 -4.63 -1.04 8.23
N GLY A 237 -4.14 -0.08 7.46
CA GLY A 237 -4.78 0.34 6.20
C GLY A 237 -6.09 1.12 6.36
N ASN A 238 -6.25 1.84 7.48
CA ASN A 238 -7.37 2.74 7.75
C ASN A 238 -6.95 4.23 7.55
N GLN A 239 -7.82 5.17 7.94
CA GLN A 239 -7.68 6.61 7.64
C GLN A 239 -7.42 7.43 8.92
N LEU A 240 -6.63 6.88 9.85
CA LEU A 240 -6.46 7.42 11.20
C LEU A 240 -5.51 8.64 11.31
N TYR A 241 -5.04 9.20 10.18
CA TYR A 241 -4.02 10.27 10.11
C TYR A 241 -4.38 11.64 10.70
N ASN A 242 -5.60 11.86 11.21
CA ASN A 242 -5.96 13.11 11.88
C ASN A 242 -5.39 13.12 13.30
N GLU A 243 -4.27 13.85 13.51
CA GLU A 243 -3.57 13.94 14.80
C GLU A 243 -4.51 14.24 15.97
N ALA A 244 -5.06 15.46 16.03
CA ALA A 244 -5.74 15.96 17.20
C ALA A 244 -7.08 15.26 17.50
N GLN A 245 -7.77 14.76 16.48
CA GLN A 245 -9.14 14.23 16.63
C GLN A 245 -9.26 12.72 16.48
N CYS A 246 -8.22 12.02 16.02
CA CYS A 246 -8.26 10.57 15.78
C CYS A 246 -7.11 9.83 16.48
N ILE A 247 -5.87 9.94 15.99
CA ILE A 247 -4.75 9.11 16.48
C ILE A 247 -4.21 9.54 17.85
N CYS A 248 -4.22 10.83 18.19
CA CYS A 248 -3.81 11.26 19.53
C CYS A 248 -4.80 10.81 20.62
N PRO A 249 -6.14 10.94 20.46
CA PRO A 249 -7.11 10.30 21.35
C PRO A 249 -6.94 8.77 21.46
N LEU A 250 -6.70 8.09 20.33
CA LEU A 250 -6.48 6.64 20.29
C LEU A 250 -5.26 6.23 21.13
N LEU A 251 -4.10 6.87 20.91
CA LEU A 251 -2.87 6.59 21.67
C LEU A 251 -2.99 7.01 23.14
N LEU A 252 -3.72 8.06 23.48
CA LEU A 252 -3.99 8.40 24.88
C LEU A 252 -4.86 7.33 25.56
N GLY A 253 -5.67 6.58 24.80
CA GLY A 253 -6.42 5.42 25.29
C GLY A 253 -5.56 4.23 25.73
N THR A 254 -4.30 4.11 25.29
CA THR A 254 -3.41 3.03 25.76
C THR A 254 -2.72 3.34 27.09
N VAL A 255 -2.87 4.56 27.62
CA VAL A 255 -2.23 4.99 28.87
C VAL A 255 -2.95 4.36 30.06
N GLY A 256 -2.26 3.49 30.79
CA GLY A 256 -2.84 2.71 31.88
C GLY A 256 -3.64 1.48 31.41
N ASN A 257 -3.60 1.13 30.13
CA ASN A 257 -4.09 -0.17 29.69
C ASN A 257 -3.02 -1.25 29.96
N GLU A 258 -3.37 -2.23 30.79
CA GLU A 258 -2.45 -3.27 31.28
C GLU A 258 -2.48 -4.58 30.45
N THR A 259 -3.41 -4.71 29.50
CA THR A 259 -3.62 -5.97 28.75
C THR A 259 -3.20 -5.93 27.28
N LEU A 260 -3.25 -4.76 26.61
CA LEU A 260 -2.95 -4.61 25.20
C LEU A 260 -1.46 -4.83 24.91
N GLN A 261 -1.14 -6.00 24.37
CA GLN A 261 0.23 -6.42 24.05
C GLN A 261 0.63 -6.07 22.61
N GLN A 262 -0.31 -6.10 21.66
CA GLN A 262 -0.05 -5.84 20.23
C GLN A 262 -0.96 -4.74 19.66
N LEU A 263 -0.36 -3.74 19.00
CA LEU A 263 -1.07 -2.69 18.28
C LEU A 263 -0.47 -2.48 16.88
N ASP A 264 -1.28 -2.70 15.85
CA ASP A 264 -0.90 -2.48 14.45
C ASP A 264 -1.59 -1.23 13.87
N LEU A 265 -0.77 -0.20 13.63
CA LEU A 265 -1.15 1.09 13.06
C LEU A 265 -0.48 1.31 11.70
N SER A 266 -0.10 0.24 11.01
CA SER A 266 0.55 0.29 9.70
C SER A 266 -0.40 0.84 8.62
N TRP A 267 0.13 1.37 7.51
CA TRP A 267 -0.66 1.87 6.36
C TRP A 267 -1.73 2.94 6.68
N ASN A 268 -1.60 3.70 7.77
CA ASN A 268 -2.61 4.69 8.20
C ASN A 268 -2.29 6.13 7.80
N GLY A 269 -1.17 6.38 7.10
CA GLY A 269 -0.74 7.71 6.68
C GLY A 269 -0.25 8.62 7.82
N LEU A 270 0.06 8.04 8.98
CA LEU A 270 0.40 8.78 10.21
C LEU A 270 1.64 9.67 10.04
N ARG A 271 1.57 10.89 10.58
CA ARG A 271 2.61 11.94 10.58
C ARG A 271 2.20 13.07 11.54
N GLY A 272 3.14 13.96 11.86
CA GLY A 272 2.93 15.21 12.57
C GLY A 272 3.54 15.26 13.98
N GLU A 273 3.80 16.48 14.46
CA GLU A 273 4.55 16.69 15.71
C GLU A 273 3.74 16.30 16.95
N GLU A 274 2.42 16.52 16.95
CA GLU A 274 1.57 16.17 18.09
C GLU A 274 1.40 14.65 18.20
N PHE A 275 1.28 13.95 17.07
CA PHE A 275 1.39 12.49 17.04
C PHE A 275 2.72 12.00 17.66
N GLY A 276 3.85 12.58 17.25
CA GLY A 276 5.17 12.24 17.81
C GLY A 276 5.29 12.52 19.32
N ARG A 277 4.74 13.66 19.79
CA ARG A 277 4.70 14.05 21.20
C ARG A 277 3.82 13.12 22.04
N VAL A 278 2.65 12.73 21.53
CA VAL A 278 1.73 11.80 22.21
C VAL A 278 2.33 10.40 22.25
N LEU A 279 2.94 9.90 21.16
CA LEU A 279 3.65 8.61 21.15
C LEU A 279 4.77 8.56 22.20
N LEU A 280 5.54 9.64 22.36
CA LEU A 280 6.57 9.78 23.39
C LEU A 280 6.03 9.82 24.84
N LYS A 281 4.74 10.14 25.01
CA LYS A 281 4.03 10.11 26.31
C LYS A 281 3.36 8.76 26.56
N ALA A 282 2.66 8.20 25.57
CA ALA A 282 1.72 7.11 25.75
C ALA A 282 2.37 5.73 25.84
N ILE A 283 3.20 5.36 24.87
CA ILE A 283 3.77 4.02 24.78
C ILE A 283 4.60 3.62 26.03
N PRO A 284 5.38 4.53 26.67
CA PRO A 284 6.06 4.23 27.94
C PRO A 284 5.14 4.06 29.16
N GLN A 285 3.83 4.28 29.02
CA GLN A 285 2.80 4.11 30.06
C GLN A 285 1.74 3.08 29.65
N SER A 286 2.13 2.10 28.81
CA SER A 286 1.26 1.03 28.30
C SER A 286 1.98 -0.32 28.38
N SER A 287 1.20 -1.40 28.37
CA SER A 287 1.66 -2.80 28.36
C SER A 287 2.19 -3.31 27.01
N LEU A 288 2.26 -2.44 25.99
CA LEU A 288 2.57 -2.81 24.61
C LEU A 288 3.95 -3.48 24.45
N LYS A 289 3.93 -4.74 24.01
CA LYS A 289 5.09 -5.52 23.60
C LYS A 289 5.40 -5.38 22.11
N CYS A 290 4.38 -5.24 21.26
CA CYS A 290 4.54 -5.09 19.81
C CYS A 290 3.81 -3.84 19.31
N LEU A 291 4.57 -2.89 18.77
CA LEU A 291 4.04 -1.71 18.09
C LEU A 291 4.48 -1.71 16.63
N LYS A 292 3.52 -1.65 15.71
CA LYS A 292 3.78 -1.59 14.27
C LYS A 292 3.23 -0.28 13.69
N LEU A 293 4.07 0.38 12.90
CA LEU A 293 3.84 1.68 12.28
C LEU A 293 4.37 1.68 10.83
N GLU A 294 4.43 0.53 10.16
CA GLU A 294 5.02 0.42 8.82
C GLU A 294 4.14 1.11 7.77
N HIS A 295 4.74 1.57 6.67
CA HIS A 295 4.02 2.22 5.56
C HIS A 295 3.19 3.45 5.98
N ASN A 296 3.70 4.22 6.94
CA ASN A 296 3.17 5.53 7.31
C ASN A 296 4.01 6.65 6.68
N LEU A 297 3.73 7.90 7.05
CA LEU A 297 4.41 9.10 6.55
C LEU A 297 5.31 9.73 7.61
N LEU A 298 5.84 8.92 8.53
CA LEU A 298 6.72 9.37 9.61
C LEU A 298 8.04 9.91 9.04
N THR A 299 8.43 11.09 9.52
CA THR A 299 9.64 11.82 9.11
C THR A 299 10.69 11.79 10.23
N ALA A 300 11.80 12.50 10.04
CA ALA A 300 12.82 12.69 11.07
C ALA A 300 12.28 13.21 12.41
N LEU A 301 11.19 14.00 12.43
CA LEU A 301 10.62 14.56 13.66
C LEU A 301 9.96 13.46 14.52
N GLU A 302 9.07 12.67 13.93
CA GLU A 302 8.36 11.60 14.61
C GLU A 302 9.32 10.44 14.95
N LEU A 303 10.24 10.13 14.05
CA LEU A 303 11.29 9.13 14.29
C LEU A 303 12.25 9.57 15.42
N ALA A 304 12.57 10.86 15.55
CA ALA A 304 13.33 11.37 16.71
C ALA A 304 12.53 11.26 18.02
N CYS A 305 11.22 11.46 18.00
CA CYS A 305 10.33 11.18 19.13
C CYS A 305 10.29 9.69 19.49
N ILE A 306 10.25 8.79 18.50
CA ILE A 306 10.36 7.33 18.69
C ILE A 306 11.71 6.95 19.31
N VAL A 307 12.83 7.53 18.86
CA VAL A 307 14.17 7.35 19.47
C VAL A 307 14.23 7.84 20.92
N ARG A 308 13.38 8.80 21.33
CA ARG A 308 13.24 9.24 22.72
C ARG A 308 12.29 8.34 23.52
N MET A 309 11.26 7.77 22.87
CA MET A 309 10.33 6.78 23.46
C MET A 309 11.05 5.48 23.80
N MET A 310 11.91 4.98 22.90
CA MET A 310 12.81 3.82 23.09
C MET A 310 13.85 3.98 24.22
N LYS A 311 13.92 5.16 24.87
CA LYS A 311 14.77 5.43 26.05
C LYS A 311 13.96 5.56 27.34
N LYS A 312 12.64 5.41 27.26
CA LYS A 312 11.69 5.48 28.38
C LYS A 312 10.84 4.21 28.53
N CYS A 313 10.50 3.55 27.42
CA CYS A 313 9.75 2.31 27.45
C CYS A 313 10.69 1.14 27.77
N GLU A 314 10.34 0.35 28.79
CA GLU A 314 11.09 -0.85 29.17
C GLU A 314 10.36 -2.16 28.81
N VAL A 315 9.09 -2.09 28.39
CA VAL A 315 8.25 -3.26 28.06
C VAL A 315 8.35 -3.68 26.59
N LEU A 316 8.51 -2.74 25.66
CA LEU A 316 8.41 -2.98 24.22
C LEU A 316 9.45 -3.99 23.70
N GLU A 317 8.99 -5.12 23.17
CA GLU A 317 9.79 -6.23 22.62
C GLU A 317 9.98 -6.15 21.10
N GLN A 318 9.03 -5.55 20.37
CA GLN A 318 9.02 -5.44 18.91
C GLN A 318 8.56 -4.06 18.44
N LEU A 319 9.31 -3.45 17.52
CA LEU A 319 9.01 -2.14 16.93
C LEU A 319 9.17 -2.18 15.40
N TRP A 320 8.08 -2.02 14.66
CA TRP A 320 8.09 -2.09 13.20
C TRP A 320 7.88 -0.71 12.58
N LEU A 321 8.85 -0.24 11.81
CA LEU A 321 8.91 1.14 11.27
C LEU A 321 9.14 1.17 9.75
N GLY A 322 9.10 0.02 9.06
CA GLY A 322 9.42 -0.08 7.64
C GLY A 322 8.65 0.86 6.73
N SER A 323 9.27 1.23 5.60
CA SER A 323 8.63 2.03 4.55
C SER A 323 8.14 3.42 5.01
N ASN A 324 8.85 4.04 5.96
CA ASN A 324 8.68 5.44 6.40
C ASN A 324 9.81 6.35 5.86
N MET A 325 9.71 7.67 6.05
CA MET A 325 10.68 8.66 5.57
C MET A 325 11.87 8.79 6.54
N PHE A 326 12.78 7.82 6.46
CA PHE A 326 13.98 7.73 7.31
C PHE A 326 15.15 8.61 6.82
N ASP A 327 15.63 9.50 7.69
CA ASP A 327 16.92 10.19 7.54
C ASP A 327 18.10 9.35 8.05
N ASP A 328 19.26 9.43 7.37
CA ASP A 328 20.53 8.79 7.73
C ASP A 328 20.93 8.96 9.20
N THR A 329 20.77 10.19 9.72
CA THR A 329 21.10 10.57 11.10
C THR A 329 20.22 9.83 12.10
N VAL A 330 18.91 9.81 11.85
CA VAL A 330 17.92 9.19 12.74
C VAL A 330 18.01 7.67 12.68
N MET A 331 18.22 7.06 11.51
CA MET A 331 18.50 5.61 11.41
C MET A 331 19.69 5.17 12.28
N VAL A 332 20.76 5.96 12.28
CA VAL A 332 21.97 5.67 13.05
C VAL A 332 21.67 5.68 14.55
N ASP A 333 20.93 6.68 15.05
CA ASP A 333 20.57 6.77 16.47
C ASP A 333 19.46 5.80 16.89
N LEU A 334 18.56 5.43 15.98
CA LEU A 334 17.58 4.36 16.14
C LEU A 334 18.28 3.02 16.40
N VAL A 335 19.22 2.61 15.54
CA VAL A 335 19.97 1.36 15.70
C VAL A 335 20.90 1.41 16.92
N ARG A 336 21.56 2.54 17.21
CA ARG A 336 22.35 2.73 18.45
C ARG A 336 21.50 2.58 19.72
N THR A 337 20.24 3.01 19.68
CA THR A 337 19.31 2.92 20.83
C THR A 337 18.78 1.50 20.96
N PHE A 338 18.34 0.87 19.87
CA PHE A 338 17.95 -0.56 19.82
C PHE A 338 19.04 -1.49 20.38
N MET A 339 20.30 -1.26 20.04
CA MET A 339 21.45 -2.02 20.56
C MET A 339 21.66 -1.90 22.08
N ARG A 340 21.04 -0.91 22.75
CA ARG A 340 21.16 -0.64 24.19
C ARG A 340 19.87 -0.89 24.97
N HIS A 341 18.73 -0.97 24.29
CA HIS A 341 17.42 -1.20 24.89
C HIS A 341 17.39 -2.57 25.60
N PRO A 342 16.82 -2.67 26.82
CA PRO A 342 16.77 -3.94 27.56
C PRO A 342 15.95 -5.00 26.82
N SER A 343 14.63 -4.79 26.72
CA SER A 343 13.61 -5.70 26.18
C SER A 343 13.58 -5.81 24.66
N LEU A 344 13.59 -4.69 23.93
CA LEU A 344 13.37 -4.63 22.47
C LEU A 344 14.28 -5.57 21.68
N ASN A 345 13.70 -6.67 21.22
CA ASN A 345 14.36 -7.79 20.54
C ASN A 345 14.22 -7.71 19.01
N VAL A 346 13.12 -7.17 18.49
CA VAL A 346 12.89 -7.01 17.06
C VAL A 346 12.75 -5.53 16.70
N ILE A 347 13.46 -5.09 15.66
CA ILE A 347 13.17 -3.82 14.99
C ILE A 347 13.12 -4.02 13.48
N SER A 348 12.05 -3.54 12.83
CA SER A 348 11.96 -3.50 11.37
C SER A 348 12.24 -2.10 10.85
N LEU A 349 13.19 -2.02 9.92
CA LEU A 349 13.47 -0.84 9.10
C LEU A 349 12.82 -0.97 7.71
N GLY A 350 12.13 -2.08 7.43
CA GLY A 350 11.42 -2.36 6.18
C GLY A 350 12.16 -3.26 5.20
N SER A 351 11.40 -4.12 4.52
CA SER A 351 11.89 -5.11 3.55
C SER A 351 12.38 -4.52 2.22
N TYR A 352 12.20 -3.21 1.99
CA TYR A 352 12.64 -2.53 0.77
C TYR A 352 13.42 -1.23 1.05
N GLN A 353 13.75 -0.97 2.32
CA GLN A 353 14.42 0.27 2.73
C GLN A 353 15.93 0.19 2.50
N PHE A 354 16.47 1.14 1.72
CA PHE A 354 17.92 1.30 1.58
C PHE A 354 18.52 1.87 2.86
N ILE A 355 19.52 1.19 3.43
CA ILE A 355 20.20 1.66 4.65
C ILE A 355 21.61 2.21 4.34
N PRO A 356 22.04 3.31 4.98
CA PRO A 356 23.39 3.86 4.83
C PRO A 356 24.50 2.90 5.25
N GLN A 357 25.70 3.07 4.70
CA GLN A 357 26.85 2.21 5.04
C GLN A 357 27.21 2.25 6.54
N ALA A 358 26.96 3.37 7.22
CA ALA A 358 27.12 3.51 8.67
C ALA A 358 26.13 2.60 9.43
N VAL A 359 24.85 2.63 9.06
CA VAL A 359 23.80 1.76 9.61
C VAL A 359 24.11 0.29 9.33
N ALA A 360 24.53 -0.04 8.10
CA ALA A 360 24.93 -1.41 7.74
C ALA A 360 26.17 -1.92 8.51
N LYS A 361 27.06 -1.04 8.97
CA LYS A 361 28.15 -1.40 9.91
C LYS A 361 27.60 -1.67 11.31
N LEU A 362 26.66 -0.83 11.80
CA LEU A 362 26.00 -1.03 13.09
C LEU A 362 25.13 -2.30 13.13
N CYS A 363 24.39 -2.64 12.08
CA CYS A 363 23.59 -3.87 12.02
C CYS A 363 24.46 -5.14 12.13
N ARG A 364 25.63 -5.16 11.46
CA ARG A 364 26.61 -6.25 11.61
C ARG A 364 27.20 -6.31 13.02
N LEU A 365 27.48 -5.16 13.64
CA LEU A 365 27.97 -5.09 15.02
C LEU A 365 26.91 -5.57 16.02
N CYS A 366 25.65 -5.22 15.80
CA CYS A 366 24.51 -5.69 16.58
C CYS A 366 24.42 -7.23 16.52
N LYS A 367 24.31 -7.81 15.32
CA LYS A 367 24.25 -9.27 15.14
C LYS A 367 25.42 -10.03 15.78
N ARG A 368 26.61 -9.42 15.85
CA ARG A 368 27.79 -10.01 16.51
C ARG A 368 27.78 -9.87 18.05
N LYS A 369 27.26 -8.77 18.59
CA LYS A 369 27.30 -8.48 20.04
C LYS A 369 26.04 -8.94 20.79
N TYR A 370 24.90 -8.98 20.10
CA TYR A 370 23.58 -9.25 20.65
C TYR A 370 22.84 -10.23 19.72
N PRO A 371 23.16 -11.54 19.73
CA PRO A 371 22.61 -12.51 18.78
C PRO A 371 21.09 -12.71 18.92
N SER A 372 20.50 -12.38 20.08
CA SER A 372 19.04 -12.36 20.28
C SER A 372 18.33 -11.19 19.58
N LYS A 373 19.03 -10.08 19.27
CA LYS A 373 18.44 -8.88 18.70
C LYS A 373 18.39 -8.95 17.16
N LYS A 374 17.18 -8.96 16.61
CA LYS A 374 16.86 -9.09 15.18
C LYS A 374 16.56 -7.72 14.58
N ILE A 375 17.39 -7.26 13.65
CA ILE A 375 17.12 -6.08 12.80
C ILE A 375 16.64 -6.58 11.44
N ILE A 376 15.41 -6.27 11.05
CA ILE A 376 14.84 -6.60 9.75
C ILE A 376 15.09 -5.44 8.79
N TYR A 377 15.85 -5.72 7.72
CA TYR A 377 16.06 -4.81 6.60
C TYR A 377 16.45 -5.63 5.37
N GLN A 378 15.98 -5.24 4.18
CA GLN A 378 16.47 -5.77 2.90
C GLN A 378 16.81 -4.59 1.98
N GLY A 379 18.11 -4.27 1.94
CA GLY A 379 18.59 -3.05 1.31
C GLY A 379 20.11 -2.92 1.34
N VAL A 380 20.82 -3.79 0.62
CA VAL A 380 22.27 -3.65 0.39
C VAL A 380 22.51 -3.23 -1.06
N ILE A 381 22.44 -1.93 -1.32
CA ILE A 381 23.00 -1.36 -2.56
C ILE A 381 24.53 -1.34 -2.46
N ARG A 382 25.16 -1.43 -3.64
CA ARG A 382 26.58 -1.71 -3.86
C ARG A 382 27.53 -0.75 -3.13
N ALA A 383 28.75 -1.23 -2.88
CA ALA A 383 29.85 -0.44 -2.33
C ALA A 383 30.45 0.62 -3.29
N ASN A 384 29.69 1.02 -4.31
CA ASN A 384 29.98 2.17 -5.16
C ASN A 384 28.78 3.12 -5.07
N PRO A 385 28.93 4.36 -4.57
CA PRO A 385 28.00 5.42 -4.91
C PRO A 385 27.99 5.62 -6.44
N ALA A 386 27.01 6.37 -6.95
CA ALA A 386 27.06 6.81 -8.34
C ALA A 386 28.42 7.52 -8.58
N ARG A 387 29.15 7.09 -9.61
CA ARG A 387 30.43 7.72 -9.95
C ARG A 387 30.17 9.22 -10.16
N PRO A 388 30.99 10.13 -9.60
CA PRO A 388 30.79 11.56 -9.82
C PRO A 388 30.83 11.82 -11.32
N VAL A 389 29.70 12.29 -11.87
CA VAL A 389 29.57 12.57 -13.30
C VAL A 389 30.27 13.89 -13.56
N ASP A 390 31.37 13.85 -14.30
CA ASP A 390 32.04 15.06 -14.76
C ASP A 390 31.16 15.75 -15.82
N VAL A 391 30.42 16.76 -15.36
CA VAL A 391 29.43 17.47 -16.18
C VAL A 391 30.07 18.13 -17.39
N GLN A 392 31.28 18.70 -17.22
CA GLN A 392 32.06 19.28 -18.31
C GLN A 392 32.43 18.22 -19.37
N GLU A 393 32.93 17.06 -18.94
CA GLU A 393 33.27 15.94 -19.82
C GLU A 393 32.05 15.42 -20.59
N MET A 394 30.92 15.21 -19.89
CA MET A 394 29.66 14.76 -20.49
C MET A 394 29.14 15.73 -21.57
N LEU A 395 29.19 17.04 -21.31
CA LEU A 395 28.78 18.07 -22.27
C LEU A 395 29.73 18.11 -23.49
N LEU A 396 31.04 17.99 -23.27
CA LEU A 396 32.05 17.92 -24.34
C LEU A 396 31.87 16.69 -25.25
N GLU A 397 31.61 15.50 -24.68
CA GLU A 397 31.29 14.30 -25.46
C GLU A 397 30.00 14.47 -26.27
N ARG A 398 28.98 15.09 -25.68
CA ARG A 398 27.71 15.39 -26.38
C ARG A 398 27.94 16.32 -27.57
N CYS A 399 28.76 17.36 -27.41
CA CYS A 399 29.13 18.27 -28.50
C CYS A 399 29.89 17.55 -29.63
N ARG A 400 30.86 16.69 -29.29
CA ARG A 400 31.59 15.84 -30.26
C ARG A 400 30.65 14.97 -31.07
N PHE A 401 29.73 14.28 -30.40
CA PHE A 401 28.75 13.41 -31.05
C PHE A 401 27.84 14.19 -32.02
N LEU A 402 27.31 15.33 -31.60
CA LEU A 402 26.45 16.17 -32.44
C LEU A 402 27.19 16.75 -33.66
N ALA A 403 28.47 17.13 -33.53
CA ALA A 403 29.27 17.63 -34.64
C ALA A 403 29.49 16.59 -35.77
N GLN A 404 29.50 15.29 -35.43
CA GLN A 404 29.66 14.19 -36.39
C GLN A 404 28.34 13.54 -36.85
N LYS A 405 27.21 13.86 -36.19
CA LYS A 405 25.85 13.36 -36.48
C LYS A 405 25.28 13.67 -37.90
N PRO A 406 25.64 14.77 -38.60
CA PRO A 406 25.05 15.09 -39.91
C PRO A 406 25.31 14.03 -41.00
N LYS A 407 24.25 13.55 -41.68
CA LYS A 407 24.35 12.51 -42.72
C LYS A 407 25.22 12.92 -43.93
N LYS A 408 25.22 14.20 -44.33
CA LYS A 408 26.03 14.70 -45.45
C LYS A 408 27.45 15.03 -44.99
N ALA A 409 28.47 14.39 -45.57
CA ALA A 409 29.88 14.56 -45.17
C ALA A 409 30.35 16.03 -45.15
N LYS A 410 29.90 16.87 -46.10
CA LYS A 410 30.19 18.32 -46.14
C LYS A 410 29.64 19.14 -44.93
N LEU A 411 28.78 18.54 -44.11
CA LEU A 411 28.18 19.13 -42.92
C LEU A 411 28.70 18.54 -41.61
N LYS A 412 29.48 17.44 -41.66
CA LYS A 412 30.20 16.96 -40.48
C LYS A 412 31.34 17.94 -40.16
N ARG A 413 31.59 18.15 -38.88
CA ARG A 413 32.71 18.94 -38.36
C ARG A 413 33.42 18.11 -37.29
N ASP A 414 34.74 18.22 -37.20
CA ASP A 414 35.42 17.73 -36.01
C ASP A 414 35.33 18.80 -34.92
N PHE A 415 34.84 18.43 -33.74
CA PHE A 415 34.77 19.34 -32.60
C PHE A 415 36.17 19.60 -32.04
N GLY A 416 37.13 18.68 -32.20
CA GLY A 416 38.52 18.90 -31.81
C GLY A 416 39.22 19.98 -32.63
N HIS A 417 38.84 20.20 -33.89
CA HIS A 417 39.36 21.33 -34.68
C HIS A 417 38.87 22.69 -34.17
N LEU A 418 37.70 22.76 -33.52
CA LEU A 418 37.26 23.95 -32.80
C LEU A 418 38.09 24.15 -31.52
N MET A 419 38.33 23.06 -30.77
CA MET A 419 39.14 23.12 -29.54
C MET A 419 40.59 23.54 -29.84
N LEU A 420 41.19 23.05 -30.93
CA LEU A 420 42.52 23.53 -31.39
C LEU A 420 42.52 25.02 -31.71
N GLN A 421 41.45 25.57 -32.28
CA GLN A 421 41.32 27.01 -32.52
C GLN A 421 41.22 27.82 -31.21
N LEU A 422 40.55 27.28 -30.19
CA LEU A 422 40.41 27.94 -28.88
C LEU A 422 41.70 27.85 -28.04
N VAL A 423 42.48 26.76 -28.11
CA VAL A 423 43.82 26.70 -27.47
C VAL A 423 44.81 27.65 -28.14
N ALA A 424 44.71 27.82 -29.46
CA ALA A 424 45.58 28.70 -30.25
C ALA A 424 45.14 30.18 -30.26
N ALA A 425 44.06 30.54 -29.56
CA ALA A 425 43.63 31.93 -29.40
C ALA A 425 44.50 32.66 -28.37
N GLU A 426 44.72 33.96 -28.60
CA GLU A 426 45.36 34.86 -27.64
C GLU A 426 44.42 35.08 -26.44
N ASP A 427 43.17 35.45 -26.71
CA ASP A 427 42.09 35.54 -25.72
C ASP A 427 41.47 34.17 -25.42
N LYS A 428 41.76 33.64 -24.24
CA LYS A 428 41.28 32.32 -23.77
C LYS A 428 39.96 32.38 -23.01
N VAL A 429 39.58 33.57 -22.54
CA VAL A 429 38.36 33.84 -21.79
C VAL A 429 37.49 34.78 -22.63
N LEU A 430 36.31 34.33 -23.03
CA LEU A 430 35.42 35.05 -23.94
C LEU A 430 34.11 35.45 -23.28
N VAL A 431 33.46 36.50 -23.79
CA VAL A 431 32.05 36.78 -23.49
C VAL A 431 31.17 35.70 -24.13
N ARG A 432 30.05 35.33 -23.48
CA ARG A 432 29.10 34.31 -23.98
C ARG A 432 28.68 34.52 -25.44
N GLU A 433 28.42 35.77 -25.84
CA GLU A 433 28.07 36.11 -27.23
C GLU A 433 29.20 35.88 -28.24
N GLU A 434 30.46 36.11 -27.83
CA GLU A 434 31.64 35.89 -28.67
C GLU A 434 31.89 34.39 -28.86
N PHE A 435 31.77 33.61 -27.79
CA PHE A 435 31.84 32.15 -27.87
C PHE A 435 30.73 31.57 -28.79
N GLU A 436 29.49 32.05 -28.65
CA GLU A 436 28.42 31.71 -29.59
C GLU A 436 28.77 32.08 -31.04
N GLN A 437 29.36 33.26 -31.28
CA GLN A 437 29.82 33.65 -32.61
C GLN A 437 30.92 32.72 -33.13
N VAL A 438 31.88 32.30 -32.31
CA VAL A 438 32.95 31.38 -32.70
C VAL A 438 32.36 30.02 -33.12
N VAL A 439 31.43 29.44 -32.35
CA VAL A 439 30.74 28.19 -32.72
C VAL A 439 29.95 28.35 -34.04
N LYS A 440 29.22 29.47 -34.19
CA LYS A 440 28.46 29.78 -35.41
C LYS A 440 29.37 29.94 -36.63
N ARG A 441 30.50 30.64 -36.50
CA ARG A 441 31.54 30.81 -37.55
C ARG A 441 32.16 29.47 -37.96
N PHE A 442 32.40 28.57 -37.02
CA PHE A 442 32.93 27.22 -37.27
C PHE A 442 31.88 26.24 -37.85
N ARG A 443 30.58 26.59 -37.82
CA ARG A 443 29.46 25.88 -38.45
C ARG A 443 29.19 24.47 -37.91
N VAL A 444 29.44 24.23 -36.62
CA VAL A 444 28.88 23.06 -35.91
C VAL A 444 27.41 23.34 -35.58
N LYS A 445 26.55 22.32 -35.69
CA LYS A 445 25.17 22.40 -35.20
C LYS A 445 25.09 21.82 -33.79
N LEU A 446 25.13 22.70 -32.79
CA LEU A 446 24.78 22.39 -31.40
C LEU A 446 23.42 23.00 -31.07
N ASP A 447 22.68 22.35 -30.17
CA ASP A 447 21.39 22.83 -29.68
C ASP A 447 21.62 23.99 -28.69
N ARG A 448 20.74 25.00 -28.65
CA ARG A 448 20.96 26.24 -27.85
C ARG A 448 21.17 25.94 -26.36
N SER A 449 20.32 25.10 -25.77
CA SER A 449 20.43 24.69 -24.36
C SER A 449 21.71 23.91 -24.04
N LEU A 450 22.30 23.22 -25.02
CA LEU A 450 23.60 22.55 -24.86
C LEU A 450 24.75 23.57 -24.88
N LEU A 451 24.64 24.64 -25.67
CA LEU A 451 25.61 25.75 -25.63
C LEU A 451 25.52 26.53 -24.33
N GLU A 452 24.30 26.83 -23.86
CA GLU A 452 24.08 27.50 -22.57
C GLU A 452 24.67 26.67 -21.42
N ALA A 453 24.33 25.38 -21.32
CA ALA A 453 24.89 24.48 -20.30
C ALA A 453 26.42 24.30 -20.42
N LEU A 454 27.00 24.32 -21.64
CA LEU A 454 28.45 24.25 -21.83
C LEU A 454 29.15 25.56 -21.40
N MET A 455 28.52 26.72 -21.60
CA MET A 455 29.04 27.99 -21.09
C MET A 455 28.95 28.06 -19.56
N ASP A 456 27.82 27.61 -18.98
CA ASP A 456 27.64 27.54 -17.53
C ASP A 456 28.67 26.61 -16.87
N ALA A 457 28.94 25.44 -17.48
CA ALA A 457 29.91 24.47 -16.98
C ALA A 457 31.38 24.93 -17.05
N PHE A 458 31.68 26.00 -17.79
CA PHE A 458 33.00 26.62 -17.91
C PHE A 458 32.97 28.12 -17.57
N GLU A 459 32.00 28.57 -16.76
CA GLU A 459 31.93 29.96 -16.32
C GLU A 459 33.07 30.32 -15.36
N VAL A 460 33.67 31.49 -15.59
CA VAL A 460 34.57 32.19 -14.67
C VAL A 460 33.95 33.54 -14.26
N PRO A 461 34.40 34.15 -13.13
CA PRO A 461 33.75 35.32 -12.56
C PRO A 461 33.51 36.46 -13.57
N LYS A 462 32.36 37.15 -13.42
CA LYS A 462 31.77 38.12 -14.37
C LYS A 462 31.05 37.50 -15.58
N LYS A 463 30.58 36.25 -15.51
CA LYS A 463 29.83 35.54 -16.58
C LYS A 463 30.60 35.35 -17.89
N LEU A 464 31.93 35.27 -17.80
CA LEU A 464 32.81 34.97 -18.93
C LEU A 464 33.03 33.45 -19.00
N VAL A 465 33.45 32.94 -20.16
CA VAL A 465 33.63 31.50 -20.42
C VAL A 465 35.11 31.20 -20.63
N ASP A 466 35.70 30.30 -19.84
CA ASP A 466 37.08 29.85 -20.04
C ASP A 466 37.13 28.78 -21.15
N THR A 467 37.27 29.28 -22.37
CA THR A 467 37.41 28.47 -23.57
C THR A 467 38.76 27.76 -23.65
N GLY A 468 39.79 28.27 -22.96
CA GLY A 468 41.09 27.63 -22.83
C GLY A 468 41.00 26.35 -22.01
N ALA A 469 40.43 26.42 -20.80
CA ALA A 469 40.17 25.26 -19.95
C ALA A 469 39.23 24.25 -20.63
N MET A 470 38.18 24.73 -21.29
CA MET A 470 37.27 23.88 -22.09
C MET A 470 38.02 23.07 -23.15
N ALA A 471 38.87 23.74 -23.93
CA ALA A 471 39.59 23.11 -25.02
C ALA A 471 40.74 22.21 -24.56
N VAL A 472 41.47 22.58 -23.50
CA VAL A 472 42.48 21.72 -22.85
C VAL A 472 41.83 20.45 -22.28
N LYS A 473 40.68 20.57 -21.62
CA LYS A 473 39.97 19.41 -21.06
C LYS A 473 39.49 18.44 -22.16
N TYR A 474 39.00 18.97 -23.28
CA TYR A 474 38.67 18.15 -24.45
C TYR A 474 39.91 17.44 -25.02
N LEU A 475 40.95 18.20 -25.37
CA LEU A 475 42.10 17.67 -26.11
C LEU A 475 42.93 16.67 -25.29
N THR A 476 42.97 16.81 -23.96
CA THR A 476 43.57 15.82 -23.06
C THR A 476 42.93 14.43 -23.18
N LYS A 477 41.60 14.36 -23.38
CA LYS A 477 40.89 13.09 -23.61
C LYS A 477 40.84 12.69 -25.09
N HIS A 478 40.85 13.66 -25.99
CA HIS A 478 40.59 13.50 -27.41
C HIS A 478 41.64 14.25 -28.25
N SER A 479 42.86 13.69 -28.28
CA SER A 479 43.90 14.11 -29.22
C SER A 479 43.32 14.17 -30.64
N THR A 480 43.58 15.29 -31.33
CA THR A 480 42.99 15.61 -32.64
C THR A 480 44.08 16.16 -33.54
N ASP A 481 44.29 15.53 -34.70
CA ASP A 481 45.29 15.99 -35.67
C ASP A 481 44.89 17.34 -36.30
N PRO A 482 45.85 18.27 -36.54
CA PRO A 482 45.58 19.53 -37.24
C PRO A 482 44.98 19.32 -38.64
N PRO A 483 44.06 20.20 -39.10
CA PRO A 483 43.43 20.06 -40.40
C PRO A 483 44.43 20.17 -41.56
N ILE A 484 44.48 19.13 -42.41
CA ILE A 484 45.44 19.03 -43.52
C ILE A 484 45.25 20.18 -44.53
N VAL A 485 46.18 21.13 -44.52
CA VAL A 485 46.20 22.27 -45.45
C VAL A 485 46.57 21.78 -46.86
N LYS A 486 45.56 21.62 -47.71
CA LYS A 486 45.77 21.32 -49.13
C LYS A 486 46.41 22.52 -49.82
N LYS A 487 47.71 22.43 -50.14
CA LYS A 487 48.44 23.43 -50.93
C LYS A 487 47.65 23.79 -52.19
N ALA A 488 47.51 25.08 -52.47
CA ALA A 488 46.74 25.57 -53.61
C ALA A 488 47.28 24.99 -54.93
N LYS A 489 46.38 24.52 -55.80
CA LYS A 489 46.77 24.16 -57.18
C LYS A 489 47.25 25.43 -57.88
N LYS A 490 48.51 25.46 -58.33
CA LYS A 490 48.98 26.48 -59.27
C LYS A 490 48.02 26.51 -60.47
N GLY A 491 47.56 27.71 -60.85
CA GLY A 491 46.62 27.87 -61.95
C GLY A 491 47.23 27.39 -63.27
N LYS A 492 46.41 26.78 -64.13
CA LYS A 492 46.70 26.79 -65.56
C LYS A 492 46.32 28.17 -66.08
N ALA A 493 47.28 28.90 -66.63
CA ALA A 493 46.96 30.03 -67.50
C ALA A 493 46.35 29.46 -68.78
N ASN A 494 45.20 30.00 -69.19
CA ASN A 494 44.76 29.86 -70.57
C ASN A 494 45.49 30.91 -71.41
N LYS A 495 45.95 30.49 -72.59
CA LYS A 495 46.13 31.38 -73.73
C LYS A 495 44.78 31.56 -74.44
#